data_AF-A0AAD6E4Y2-F1
#
_entry.id   AF-A0AAD6E4Y2-F1
#
_cell.length_a   1.000
_cell.length_b   1.000
_cell.length_c   1.000
_cell.angle_alpha   90.00
_cell.angle_beta   90.00
_cell.angle_gamma   90.00
#
_symmetry.space_group_name_H-M   'P 1'
#
loop_
_entity.id
_entity.type
_entity.pdbx_description
1 polymer ?
#
loop_
_entity_poly.entity_id
_entity_poly.type
_entity_poly.pdbx_seq_one_letter_code
_entity_poly.pdbx_strand_id
1 'polypeptide(L)'
;MLVIQDRIWDARDMITAVVKSDRPVNIWQWIFNADIYSRDAVAQLFLDWSMQVYDSSTYLAILDILVSVARGLGSLLPNEQDLQAAELNLSEGEYPRTVKSRSYMHWVLAEEDFHRMKLPREDSLKDKGFPGLKILRGALPIYVPIKNENPTWRIVYGRAKKQPVALLESTLQAARELGDYAIEVWCIEQIISCSPEPPVERFTQLSHVQKTLMGDIFGYQRTCMSKFLLAETDQARGELLDELETIRAQRRTSFSYSLSD
;
A
#
# COMPACT_ATOMS: atom_id res chain seq x y z
N MET A 1 -24.50 -8.62 -3.04
CA MET A 1 -25.14 -7.92 -4.19
C MET A 1 -24.16 -7.39 -5.27
N LEU A 2 -22.84 -7.65 -5.22
CA LEU A 2 -21.88 -7.29 -6.30
C LEU A 2 -21.18 -8.49 -6.97
N VAL A 3 -21.21 -9.67 -6.34
CA VAL A 3 -20.58 -10.89 -6.87
C VAL A 3 -21.50 -11.76 -7.73
N ILE A 4 -22.82 -11.52 -7.68
CA ILE A 4 -23.79 -12.21 -8.55
C ILE A 4 -23.67 -11.72 -10.03
N GLN A 5 -22.78 -10.76 -10.33
CA GLN A 5 -22.67 -10.09 -11.63
C GLN A 5 -21.24 -10.01 -12.21
N ASP A 6 -20.28 -10.83 -11.79
CA ASP A 6 -18.87 -10.77 -12.25
C ASP A 6 -18.15 -9.43 -12.01
N ARG A 7 -18.60 -8.62 -11.05
CA ARG A 7 -18.07 -7.28 -10.76
C ARG A 7 -17.07 -7.25 -9.58
N ILE A 8 -16.36 -8.36 -9.35
CA ILE A 8 -15.42 -8.47 -8.21
C ILE A 8 -14.30 -7.42 -8.29
N TRP A 9 -13.84 -7.07 -9.48
CA TRP A 9 -12.82 -6.03 -9.69
C TRP A 9 -13.35 -4.62 -9.38
N ASP A 10 -14.62 -4.33 -9.68
CA ASP A 10 -15.25 -3.06 -9.29
C ASP A 10 -15.39 -2.97 -7.76
N ALA A 11 -15.81 -4.07 -7.12
CA ALA A 11 -15.88 -4.15 -5.67
C ALA A 11 -14.50 -3.96 -5.03
N ARG A 12 -13.47 -4.59 -5.60
CA ARG A 12 -12.08 -4.40 -5.21
C ARG A 12 -11.64 -2.95 -5.34
N ASP A 13 -11.91 -2.29 -6.47
CA ASP A 13 -11.48 -0.92 -6.72
C ASP A 13 -12.14 0.04 -5.72
N MET A 14 -13.43 -0.17 -5.48
CA MET A 14 -14.20 0.58 -4.50
C MET A 14 -13.65 0.39 -3.09
N ILE A 15 -13.48 -0.84 -2.62
CA ILE A 15 -12.93 -1.15 -1.29
C ILE A 15 -11.53 -0.55 -1.13
N THR A 16 -10.67 -0.69 -2.15
CA THR A 16 -9.31 -0.15 -2.13
C THR A 16 -9.32 1.37 -2.03
N ALA A 17 -10.24 2.05 -2.73
CA ALA A 17 -10.41 3.49 -2.64
C ALA A 17 -10.88 3.94 -1.25
N VAL A 18 -11.85 3.22 -0.66
CA VAL A 18 -12.34 3.47 0.70
C VAL A 18 -11.21 3.38 1.71
N VAL A 19 -10.43 2.29 1.65
CA VAL A 19 -9.32 2.02 2.57
C VAL A 19 -8.20 3.07 2.45
N LYS A 20 -8.01 3.64 1.25
CA LYS A 20 -7.02 4.70 1.00
C LYS A 20 -7.51 6.12 1.32
N SER A 21 -8.78 6.29 1.68
CA SER A 21 -9.36 7.61 1.97
C SER A 21 -8.92 8.19 3.32
N ASP A 22 -9.21 9.47 3.53
CA ASP A 22 -8.95 10.18 4.80
C ASP A 22 -9.86 9.71 5.95
N ARG A 23 -11.02 9.11 5.62
CA ARG A 23 -12.03 8.65 6.59
C ARG A 23 -12.55 7.26 6.24
N PRO A 24 -11.67 6.23 6.25
CA PRO A 24 -12.02 4.90 5.77
C PRO A 24 -13.15 4.26 6.57
N VAL A 25 -13.19 4.51 7.89
CA VAL A 25 -14.24 4.01 8.81
C VAL A 25 -15.61 4.52 8.42
N ASN A 26 -15.74 5.85 8.23
CA ASN A 26 -17.01 6.49 7.94
C ASN A 26 -17.54 6.05 6.57
N ILE A 27 -16.66 6.00 5.57
CA ILE A 27 -17.04 5.62 4.21
C ILE A 27 -17.40 4.12 4.17
N TRP A 28 -16.68 3.26 4.88
CA TRP A 28 -17.00 1.85 4.98
C TRP A 28 -18.34 1.61 5.67
N GLN A 29 -18.59 2.27 6.80
CA GLN A 29 -19.88 2.17 7.49
C GLN A 29 -21.03 2.63 6.58
N TRP A 30 -20.82 3.69 5.80
CA TRP A 30 -21.84 4.18 4.88
C TRP A 30 -22.13 3.20 3.74
N ILE A 31 -21.10 2.57 3.19
CA ILE A 31 -21.22 1.67 2.03
C ILE A 31 -21.71 0.27 2.43
N PHE A 32 -21.11 -0.30 3.47
CA PHE A 32 -21.30 -1.70 3.86
C PHE A 32 -22.22 -1.86 5.07
N ASN A 33 -22.67 -0.75 5.68
CA ASN A 33 -23.47 -0.74 6.90
C ASN A 33 -22.86 -1.63 8.01
N ALA A 34 -21.53 -1.65 8.08
CA ALA A 34 -20.76 -2.50 8.97
C ALA A 34 -19.64 -1.69 9.63
N ASP A 35 -19.24 -2.08 10.84
CA ASP A 35 -18.04 -1.53 11.47
C ASP A 35 -16.79 -2.20 10.88
N ILE A 36 -15.95 -1.42 10.23
CA ILE A 36 -14.72 -1.89 9.57
C ILE A 36 -13.73 -2.58 10.52
N TYR A 37 -13.81 -2.31 11.81
CA TYR A 37 -12.97 -2.94 12.83
C TYR A 37 -13.58 -4.20 13.43
N SER A 38 -14.86 -4.48 13.13
CA SER A 38 -15.44 -5.77 13.48
C SER A 38 -14.72 -6.87 12.71
N ARG A 39 -14.25 -7.92 13.41
CA ARG A 39 -13.73 -9.14 12.77
C ARG A 39 -14.74 -9.70 11.76
N ASP A 40 -16.01 -9.45 12.00
CA ASP A 40 -17.11 -9.94 11.19
C ASP A 40 -17.33 -9.10 9.93
N ALA A 41 -16.92 -7.83 9.84
CA ALA A 41 -17.28 -6.99 8.67
C ALA A 41 -16.66 -7.49 7.37
N VAL A 42 -15.41 -7.95 7.43
CA VAL A 42 -14.73 -8.51 6.27
C VAL A 42 -15.02 -10.00 6.13
N ALA A 43 -15.22 -10.74 7.22
CA ALA A 43 -15.70 -12.12 7.15
C ALA A 43 -17.09 -12.21 6.51
N GLN A 44 -18.01 -11.30 6.83
CA GLN A 44 -19.35 -11.18 6.21
C GLN A 44 -19.26 -10.85 4.73
N LEU A 45 -18.35 -9.94 4.37
CA LEU A 45 -18.03 -9.65 2.97
C LEU A 45 -17.59 -10.92 2.21
N PHE A 46 -16.76 -11.76 2.84
CA PHE A 46 -16.33 -13.04 2.25
C PHE A 46 -17.39 -14.15 2.30
N LEU A 47 -18.25 -14.18 3.32
CA LEU A 47 -19.41 -15.08 3.37
C LEU A 47 -20.40 -14.76 2.25
N ASP A 48 -20.63 -13.48 1.98
CA ASP A 48 -21.42 -13.02 0.82
C ASP A 48 -20.77 -13.40 -0.52
N TRP A 49 -19.48 -13.71 -0.50
CA TRP A 49 -18.72 -14.10 -1.68
C TRP A 49 -18.53 -15.62 -1.78
N SER A 50 -18.83 -16.41 -0.75
CA SER A 50 -18.52 -17.84 -0.69
C SER A 50 -19.22 -18.64 -1.81
N MET A 51 -18.49 -18.90 -2.90
CA MET A 51 -18.81 -19.92 -3.90
C MET A 51 -18.01 -21.19 -3.63
N GLN A 52 -18.49 -22.36 -4.09
CA GLN A 52 -17.79 -23.64 -3.86
C GLN A 52 -16.41 -23.71 -4.55
N VAL A 53 -16.23 -23.03 -5.69
CA VAL A 53 -14.98 -22.89 -6.43
C VAL A 53 -14.98 -21.53 -7.11
N TYR A 54 -13.90 -20.76 -6.99
CA TYR A 54 -13.73 -19.50 -7.70
C TYR A 54 -12.89 -19.69 -8.96
N ASP A 55 -13.04 -18.80 -9.94
CA ASP A 55 -12.08 -18.70 -11.04
C ASP A 55 -10.80 -17.98 -10.58
N SER A 56 -9.72 -18.10 -11.37
CA SER A 56 -8.42 -17.49 -11.02
C SER A 56 -8.52 -15.98 -10.81
N SER A 57 -9.38 -15.29 -11.57
CA SER A 57 -9.62 -13.85 -11.48
C SER A 57 -10.21 -13.45 -10.12
N THR A 58 -11.21 -14.20 -9.64
CA THR A 58 -11.88 -13.92 -8.37
C THR A 58 -10.99 -14.21 -7.18
N TYR A 59 -10.20 -15.30 -7.20
CA TYR A 59 -9.19 -15.57 -6.16
C TYR A 59 -8.21 -14.39 -6.01
N LEU A 60 -7.75 -13.83 -7.13
CA LEU A 60 -6.80 -12.72 -7.13
C LEU A 60 -7.41 -11.42 -6.62
N ALA A 61 -8.64 -11.10 -7.04
CA ALA A 61 -9.34 -9.93 -6.54
C ALA A 61 -9.61 -10.01 -5.02
N ILE A 62 -9.99 -11.19 -4.52
CA ILE A 62 -10.17 -11.47 -3.10
C ILE A 62 -8.86 -11.27 -2.32
N LEU A 63 -7.77 -11.88 -2.78
CA LEU A 63 -6.47 -11.73 -2.15
C LEU A 63 -6.02 -10.27 -2.10
N ASP A 64 -6.20 -9.53 -3.20
CA ASP A 64 -5.81 -8.13 -3.29
C ASP A 64 -6.68 -7.22 -2.40
N ILE A 65 -7.97 -7.52 -2.24
CA ILE A 65 -8.85 -6.88 -1.25
C ILE A 65 -8.34 -7.13 0.16
N LEU A 66 -8.06 -8.39 0.51
CA LEU A 66 -7.54 -8.77 1.83
C LEU A 66 -6.28 -7.99 2.17
N VAL A 67 -5.30 -7.99 1.26
CA VAL A 67 -4.05 -7.26 1.47
C VAL A 67 -4.26 -5.76 1.52
N SER A 68 -5.10 -5.19 0.66
CA SER A 68 -5.38 -3.75 0.66
C SER A 68 -5.99 -3.29 1.99
N VAL A 69 -7.00 -4.03 2.47
CA VAL A 69 -7.64 -3.82 3.78
C VAL A 69 -6.60 -3.97 4.91
N ALA A 70 -5.78 -5.01 4.86
CA ALA A 70 -4.70 -5.25 5.81
C ALA A 70 -3.71 -4.07 5.90
N ARG A 71 -3.28 -3.55 4.73
CA ARG A 71 -2.35 -2.41 4.64
C ARG A 71 -2.92 -1.13 5.22
N GLY A 72 -4.18 -0.82 4.89
CA GLY A 72 -4.76 0.48 5.24
C GLY A 72 -5.32 0.54 6.66
N LEU A 73 -5.81 -0.58 7.18
CA LEU A 73 -6.49 -0.64 8.48
C LEU A 73 -5.74 -1.43 9.54
N GLY A 74 -4.83 -2.32 9.14
CA GLY A 74 -3.99 -3.10 10.05
C GLY A 74 -4.71 -4.17 10.86
N SER A 75 -6.00 -4.42 10.60
CA SER A 75 -6.86 -5.27 11.44
C SER A 75 -7.03 -6.71 10.94
N LEU A 76 -6.71 -7.00 9.67
CA LEU A 76 -7.03 -8.27 9.02
C LEU A 76 -5.82 -8.73 8.22
N LEU A 77 -5.32 -9.93 8.46
CA LEU A 77 -4.30 -10.54 7.61
C LEU A 77 -4.97 -11.62 6.76
N PRO A 78 -4.63 -11.75 5.46
CA PRO A 78 -4.96 -12.95 4.70
C PRO A 78 -4.45 -14.19 5.44
N ASN A 79 -5.01 -15.37 5.18
CA ASN A 79 -4.39 -16.62 5.65
C ASN A 79 -3.43 -17.18 4.58
N GLU A 80 -2.59 -18.16 4.94
CA GLU A 80 -1.61 -18.74 4.00
C GLU A 80 -2.25 -19.61 2.92
N GLN A 81 -3.44 -20.16 3.19
CA GLN A 81 -4.20 -20.97 2.23
C GLN A 81 -4.76 -20.10 1.10
N ASP A 82 -5.20 -18.87 1.39
CA ASP A 82 -5.67 -17.91 0.39
C ASP A 82 -4.56 -17.58 -0.63
N LEU A 83 -3.34 -17.43 -0.14
CA LEU A 83 -2.16 -17.15 -0.96
C LEU A 83 -1.78 -18.34 -1.84
N GLN A 84 -1.76 -19.55 -1.27
CA GLN A 84 -1.48 -20.79 -2.01
C GLN A 84 -2.56 -21.08 -3.05
N ALA A 85 -3.83 -20.83 -2.74
CA ALA A 85 -4.93 -20.97 -3.70
C ALA A 85 -4.75 -20.00 -4.87
N ALA A 86 -4.41 -18.74 -4.61
CA ALA A 86 -4.15 -17.76 -5.68
C ALA A 86 -2.93 -18.15 -6.54
N GLU A 87 -1.85 -18.63 -5.93
CA GLU A 87 -0.65 -19.10 -6.64
C GLU A 87 -0.96 -20.30 -7.55
N LEU A 88 -1.68 -21.30 -7.04
CA LEU A 88 -2.04 -22.49 -7.80
C LEU A 88 -2.90 -22.14 -9.03
N ASN A 89 -3.88 -21.25 -8.85
CA ASN A 89 -4.76 -20.79 -9.93
C ASN A 89 -4.05 -19.90 -10.97
N LEU A 90 -2.96 -19.23 -10.61
CA LEU A 90 -2.07 -18.55 -11.54
C LEU A 90 -1.21 -19.53 -12.33
N SER A 91 -0.80 -20.63 -11.70
CA SER A 91 0.10 -21.62 -12.30
C SER A 91 -0.56 -22.51 -13.35
N GLU A 92 -1.86 -22.77 -13.20
CA GLU A 92 -2.66 -23.53 -14.16
C GLU A 92 -3.03 -22.72 -15.42
N GLY A 93 -2.90 -21.39 -15.37
CA GLY A 93 -3.04 -20.50 -16.54
C GLY A 93 -1.70 -20.26 -17.24
N GLU A 94 -1.57 -20.67 -18.51
CA GLU A 94 -0.38 -20.56 -19.38
C GLU A 94 0.69 -19.51 -18.98
N TYR A 95 1.71 -19.99 -18.26
CA TYR A 95 2.78 -19.23 -17.59
C TYR A 95 3.59 -18.18 -18.39
N PRO A 96 3.75 -18.19 -19.73
CA PRO A 96 4.61 -17.20 -20.38
C PRO A 96 3.93 -15.85 -20.67
N ARG A 97 2.59 -15.79 -20.70
CA ARG A 97 1.83 -14.55 -20.98
C ARG A 97 1.35 -13.83 -19.72
N THR A 98 1.50 -14.45 -18.54
CA THR A 98 0.93 -13.98 -17.28
C THR A 98 1.81 -12.97 -16.53
N VAL A 99 3.12 -12.89 -16.81
CA VAL A 99 4.03 -11.93 -16.11
C VAL A 99 3.64 -10.46 -16.34
N LYS A 100 3.04 -10.14 -17.49
CA LYS A 100 2.47 -8.81 -17.80
C LYS A 100 0.97 -8.72 -17.57
N SER A 101 0.37 -9.69 -16.88
CA SER A 101 -1.03 -9.57 -16.47
C SER A 101 -1.11 -8.75 -15.18
N ARG A 102 -2.07 -7.84 -15.12
CA ARG A 102 -2.34 -7.03 -13.92
C ARG A 102 -2.55 -7.91 -12.68
N SER A 103 -3.23 -9.04 -12.85
CA SER A 103 -3.55 -9.97 -11.77
C SER A 103 -2.31 -10.68 -11.20
N TYR A 104 -1.33 -11.04 -12.04
CA TYR A 104 -0.05 -11.59 -11.58
C TYR A 104 0.77 -10.55 -10.80
N MET A 105 0.81 -9.31 -11.28
CA MET A 105 1.49 -8.22 -10.57
C MET A 105 0.86 -7.97 -9.20
N HIS A 106 -0.48 -8.04 -9.09
CA HIS A 106 -1.19 -7.97 -7.82
C HIS A 106 -0.82 -9.11 -6.88
N TRP A 107 -0.74 -10.35 -7.37
CA TRP A 107 -0.31 -11.48 -6.55
C TRP A 107 1.11 -11.31 -6.00
N VAL A 108 2.08 -10.90 -6.84
CA VAL A 108 3.46 -10.62 -6.40
C VAL A 108 3.48 -9.62 -5.24
N LEU A 109 2.73 -8.52 -5.38
CA LEU A 109 2.66 -7.48 -4.36
C LEU A 109 1.90 -7.92 -3.10
N ALA A 110 0.84 -8.69 -3.27
CA ALA A 110 0.04 -9.25 -2.19
C ALA A 110 0.83 -10.25 -1.35
N GLU A 111 1.62 -11.10 -1.99
CA GLU A 111 2.52 -12.04 -1.33
C GLU A 111 3.56 -11.31 -0.47
N GLU A 112 4.27 -10.35 -1.05
CA GLU A 112 5.30 -9.59 -0.33
C GLU A 112 4.74 -8.84 0.88
N ASP A 113 3.52 -8.30 0.74
CA ASP A 113 2.79 -7.68 1.84
C ASP A 113 2.41 -8.64 2.95
N PHE A 114 1.84 -9.77 2.59
CA PHE A 114 1.46 -10.79 3.54
C PHE A 114 2.67 -11.25 4.36
N HIS A 115 3.81 -11.50 3.69
CA HIS A 115 5.05 -11.88 4.37
C HIS A 115 5.55 -10.77 5.30
N ARG A 116 5.54 -9.51 4.85
CA ARG A 116 5.93 -8.38 5.70
C ARG A 116 5.03 -8.25 6.93
N MET A 117 3.74 -8.50 6.80
CA MET A 117 2.78 -8.37 7.90
C MET A 117 2.85 -9.53 8.90
N LYS A 118 3.26 -10.72 8.47
CA LYS A 118 3.48 -11.90 9.33
C LYS A 118 4.72 -11.79 10.20
N LEU A 119 5.76 -11.10 9.70
CA LEU A 119 6.99 -10.93 10.47
C LEU A 119 6.70 -10.12 11.74
N PRO A 120 7.31 -10.48 12.88
CA PRO A 120 7.28 -9.63 14.05
C PRO A 120 7.71 -8.24 13.60
N ARG A 121 6.94 -7.22 13.98
CA ARG A 121 7.36 -5.83 13.80
C ARG A 121 8.53 -5.61 14.75
N GLU A 122 9.73 -6.07 14.35
CA GLU A 122 10.96 -5.54 14.88
C GLU A 122 10.92 -4.06 14.50
N ASP A 123 10.47 -3.28 15.47
CA ASP A 123 10.49 -1.84 15.38
C ASP A 123 11.96 -1.43 15.31
N SER A 124 12.52 -1.43 14.11
CA SER A 124 13.88 -0.92 13.82
C SER A 124 14.07 0.52 14.31
N LEU A 125 12.96 1.19 14.64
CA LEU A 125 12.92 2.52 15.22
C LEU A 125 12.66 2.53 16.74
N LYS A 126 12.16 1.47 17.41
CA LYS A 126 11.92 1.48 18.89
C LYS A 126 13.21 1.50 19.70
N ASP A 127 14.31 1.01 19.17
CA ASP A 127 15.53 0.78 19.95
C ASP A 127 16.33 2.03 20.36
N LYS A 128 15.96 3.22 19.89
CA LYS A 128 16.77 4.44 20.12
C LYS A 128 16.13 5.49 21.05
N GLY A 129 14.97 5.24 21.64
CA GLY A 129 14.38 6.16 22.63
C GLY A 129 14.03 7.56 22.08
N PHE A 130 13.86 7.72 20.77
CA PHE A 130 13.48 9.00 20.19
C PHE A 130 12.02 9.36 20.51
N PRO A 131 11.75 10.62 20.89
CA PRO A 131 10.43 11.04 21.35
C PRO A 131 9.41 11.20 20.21
N GLY A 132 9.85 11.29 18.95
CA GLY A 132 8.98 11.53 17.81
C GLY A 132 8.01 10.40 17.48
N LEU A 133 6.97 10.77 16.72
CA LEU A 133 5.88 9.88 16.36
C LEU A 133 6.29 8.97 15.20
N LYS A 134 6.12 7.66 15.40
CA LYS A 134 6.34 6.63 14.38
C LYS A 134 5.00 6.17 13.85
N ILE A 135 4.82 6.25 12.54
CA ILE A 135 3.62 5.76 11.86
C ILE A 135 4.10 4.72 10.85
N LEU A 136 3.71 3.46 11.08
CA LEU A 136 3.92 2.39 10.10
C LEU A 136 2.58 2.08 9.43
N ARG A 137 2.37 2.64 8.24
CA ARG A 137 1.22 2.35 7.37
C ARG A 137 1.73 2.02 5.96
N GLY A 138 1.34 0.86 5.44
CA GLY A 138 1.91 0.36 4.17
C GLY A 138 3.33 -0.19 4.32
N ALA A 139 4.15 -0.04 3.29
CA ALA A 139 5.52 -0.58 3.27
C ALA A 139 6.57 0.41 3.80
N LEU A 140 6.29 1.72 3.78
CA LEU A 140 7.21 2.77 4.23
C LEU A 140 6.79 3.28 5.63
N PRO A 141 7.68 3.24 6.64
CA PRO A 141 7.51 3.97 7.87
C PRO A 141 7.63 5.48 7.62
N ILE A 142 6.90 6.20 8.44
CA ILE A 142 6.91 7.64 8.57
C ILE A 142 7.42 7.94 9.98
N TYR A 143 8.34 8.89 10.08
CA TYR A 143 8.79 9.43 11.35
C TYR A 143 8.58 10.93 11.37
N VAL A 144 7.84 11.39 12.37
CA VAL A 144 7.62 12.81 12.62
C VAL A 144 8.46 13.22 13.83
N PRO A 145 9.54 14.00 13.63
CA PRO A 145 10.36 14.46 14.73
C PRO A 145 9.60 15.45 15.62
N ILE A 146 9.90 15.45 16.93
CA ILE A 146 9.43 16.48 17.87
C ILE A 146 10.46 17.59 18.03
N LYS A 147 11.76 17.26 17.92
CA LYS A 147 12.87 18.22 17.94
C LYS A 147 13.73 18.01 16.68
N ASN A 148 15.05 18.02 16.84
CA ASN A 148 16.02 17.87 15.75
C ASN A 148 16.50 16.43 15.60
N GLU A 149 15.84 15.47 16.24
CA GLU A 149 16.24 14.08 16.12
C GLU A 149 15.91 13.52 14.73
N ASN A 150 16.85 12.74 14.18
CA ASN A 150 16.60 11.90 13.03
C ASN A 150 17.05 10.48 13.42
N PRO A 151 16.13 9.50 13.52
CA PRO A 151 16.51 8.14 13.87
C PRO A 151 17.39 7.45 12.83
N THR A 152 17.50 8.07 11.65
CA THR A 152 18.02 7.57 10.39
C THR A 152 17.29 6.34 9.90
N TRP A 153 17.21 6.18 8.58
CA TRP A 153 16.69 4.96 8.00
C TRP A 153 17.76 3.87 8.02
N ARG A 154 17.56 2.82 8.82
CA ARG A 154 18.29 1.56 8.68
C ARG A 154 17.31 0.41 8.76
N ILE A 155 17.27 -0.41 7.71
CA ILE A 155 16.50 -1.66 7.75
C ILE A 155 17.31 -2.64 8.58
N VAL A 156 16.82 -2.99 9.76
CA VAL A 156 17.43 -4.04 10.58
C VAL A 156 17.24 -5.36 9.83
N TYR A 157 18.36 -6.02 9.53
CA TYR A 157 18.40 -7.29 8.82
C TYR A 157 17.63 -8.35 9.61
N GLY A 158 16.45 -8.71 9.10
CA GLY A 158 15.61 -9.78 9.66
C GLY A 158 14.49 -10.23 8.72
N ARG A 159 14.28 -9.56 7.58
CA ARG A 159 13.29 -9.97 6.60
C ARG A 159 13.85 -11.12 5.77
N ALA A 160 13.61 -12.35 6.21
CA ALA A 160 13.74 -13.50 5.33
C ALA A 160 12.85 -13.25 4.09
N LYS A 161 13.50 -12.99 2.96
CA LYS A 161 12.85 -12.71 1.69
C LYS A 161 12.13 -13.97 1.23
N LYS A 162 10.86 -13.89 0.85
CA LYS A 162 10.25 -14.98 0.09
C LYS A 162 10.47 -14.76 -1.40
N GLN A 163 10.19 -13.57 -1.94
CA GLN A 163 10.49 -13.29 -3.34
C GLN A 163 11.83 -12.59 -3.57
N PRO A 164 12.50 -12.88 -4.71
CA PRO A 164 13.68 -12.12 -5.14
C PRO A 164 13.31 -10.67 -5.48
N VAL A 165 14.17 -9.70 -5.11
CA VAL A 165 14.04 -8.29 -5.55
C VAL A 165 13.92 -8.18 -7.08
N ALA A 166 14.52 -9.10 -7.82
CA ALA A 166 14.41 -9.19 -9.28
C ALA A 166 12.95 -9.38 -9.76
N LEU A 167 12.11 -10.08 -9.00
CA LEU A 167 10.70 -10.26 -9.35
C LEU A 167 9.93 -8.94 -9.18
N LEU A 168 10.15 -8.22 -8.07
CA LEU A 168 9.58 -6.87 -7.88
C LEU A 168 10.02 -5.87 -8.96
N GLU A 169 11.29 -5.91 -9.39
CA GLU A 169 11.78 -5.07 -10.49
C GLU A 169 11.14 -5.45 -11.82
N SER A 170 10.93 -6.73 -12.07
CA SER A 170 10.22 -7.22 -13.28
C SER A 170 8.76 -6.78 -13.28
N THR A 171 8.08 -6.86 -12.13
CA THR A 171 6.72 -6.36 -11.92
C THR A 171 6.65 -4.85 -12.10
N LEU A 172 7.62 -4.09 -11.58
CA LEU A 172 7.71 -2.64 -11.78
C LEU A 172 7.83 -2.29 -13.27
N GLN A 173 8.66 -3.02 -14.01
CA GLN A 173 8.82 -2.80 -15.44
C GLN A 173 7.53 -3.10 -16.20
N ALA A 174 6.85 -4.20 -15.88
CA ALA A 174 5.56 -4.54 -16.48
C ALA A 174 4.49 -3.47 -16.18
N ALA A 175 4.43 -2.96 -14.95
CA ALA A 175 3.50 -1.91 -14.55
C ALA A 175 3.71 -0.63 -15.37
N ARG A 176 4.97 -0.22 -15.57
CA ARG A 176 5.33 0.94 -16.41
C ARG A 176 4.93 0.78 -17.85
N GLU A 177 5.17 -0.40 -18.43
CA GLU A 177 4.79 -0.70 -19.81
C GLU A 177 3.28 -0.67 -20.04
N LEU A 178 2.51 -1.02 -18.99
CA LEU A 178 1.05 -1.00 -19.01
C LEU A 178 0.44 0.34 -18.57
N GLY A 179 1.26 1.29 -18.11
CA GLY A 179 0.79 2.56 -17.54
C GLY A 179 0.00 2.39 -16.23
N ASP A 180 0.18 1.28 -15.50
CA ASP A 180 -0.47 1.08 -14.20
C ASP A 180 0.33 1.75 -13.09
N TYR A 181 0.11 3.06 -12.94
CA TYR A 181 0.80 3.87 -11.94
C TYR A 181 0.52 3.43 -10.49
N ALA A 182 -0.64 2.81 -10.22
CA ALA A 182 -0.97 2.33 -8.89
C ALA A 182 -0.08 1.14 -8.48
N ILE A 183 0.12 0.20 -9.41
CA ILE A 183 1.05 -0.92 -9.22
C ILE A 183 2.50 -0.40 -9.20
N GLU A 184 2.87 0.54 -10.07
CA GLU A 184 4.21 1.15 -10.07
C GLU A 184 4.55 1.75 -8.70
N VAL A 185 3.67 2.57 -8.13
CA VAL A 185 3.83 3.14 -6.78
C VAL A 185 4.06 2.03 -5.75
N TRP A 186 3.25 0.98 -5.80
CA TRP A 186 3.31 -0.11 -4.83
C TRP A 186 4.61 -0.90 -4.95
N CYS A 187 5.07 -1.21 -6.16
CA CYS A 187 6.38 -1.83 -6.41
C CYS A 187 7.52 -0.98 -5.87
N ILE A 188 7.52 0.33 -6.14
CA ILE A 188 8.58 1.23 -5.66
C ILE A 188 8.61 1.24 -4.13
N GLU A 189 7.45 1.32 -3.46
CA GLU A 189 7.34 1.23 -2.00
C GLU A 189 7.93 -0.08 -1.45
N GLN A 190 7.63 -1.23 -2.09
CA GLN A 190 8.20 -2.51 -1.68
C GLN A 190 9.72 -2.54 -1.84
N ILE A 191 10.23 -2.14 -3.01
CA ILE A 191 11.67 -2.14 -3.32
C ILE A 191 12.43 -1.26 -2.33
N ILE A 192 11.91 -0.07 -2.03
CA ILE A 192 12.46 0.82 -0.98
C ILE A 192 12.50 0.08 0.35
N SER A 193 11.40 -0.57 0.73
CA SER A 193 11.31 -1.29 2.01
C SER A 193 12.20 -2.53 2.10
N CYS A 194 12.74 -2.99 0.96
CA CYS A 194 13.62 -4.15 0.86
C CYS A 194 15.10 -3.77 0.67
N SER A 195 15.39 -2.48 0.47
CA SER A 195 16.75 -1.99 0.23
C SER A 195 17.50 -1.81 1.55
N PRO A 196 18.72 -2.36 1.69
CA PRO A 196 19.51 -2.24 2.93
C PRO A 196 19.94 -0.80 3.20
N GLU A 197 20.12 -0.01 2.13
CA GLU A 197 20.45 1.41 2.17
C GLU A 197 19.29 2.25 1.64
N PRO A 198 19.15 3.52 2.07
CA PRO A 198 18.04 4.36 1.66
C PRO A 198 18.15 4.75 0.18
N PRO A 199 17.23 4.30 -0.69
CA PRO A 199 17.35 4.54 -2.12
C PRO A 199 16.72 5.89 -2.48
N VAL A 200 17.49 6.97 -2.30
CA VAL A 200 17.05 8.36 -2.55
C VAL A 200 16.39 8.50 -3.93
N GLU A 201 16.97 7.89 -4.96
CA GLU A 201 16.42 7.90 -6.32
C GLU A 201 15.01 7.28 -6.40
N ARG A 202 14.76 6.19 -5.67
CA ARG A 202 13.45 5.53 -5.64
C ARG A 202 12.41 6.39 -4.92
N PHE A 203 12.79 7.14 -3.88
CA PHE A 203 11.90 8.12 -3.26
C PHE A 203 11.56 9.29 -4.20
N THR A 204 12.52 9.72 -5.02
CA THR A 204 12.29 10.73 -6.07
C THR A 204 11.33 10.19 -7.14
N GLN A 205 11.54 8.96 -7.62
CA GLN A 205 10.61 8.29 -8.54
C GLN A 205 9.21 8.19 -7.95
N LEU A 206 9.08 7.71 -6.71
CA LEU A 206 7.81 7.59 -6.01
C LEU A 206 7.07 8.92 -5.93
N SER A 207 7.78 9.99 -5.58
CA SER A 207 7.23 11.34 -5.49
C SER A 207 6.72 11.84 -6.85
N HIS A 208 7.49 11.60 -7.90
CA HIS A 208 7.13 11.98 -9.26
C HIS A 208 5.86 11.27 -9.73
N VAL A 209 5.79 9.94 -9.58
CA VAL A 209 4.62 9.16 -10.00
C VAL A 209 3.38 9.61 -9.24
N GLN A 210 3.46 9.73 -7.90
CA GLN A 210 2.32 10.12 -7.07
C GLN A 210 1.86 11.55 -7.38
N LYS A 211 2.77 12.53 -7.38
CA LYS A 211 2.42 13.95 -7.54
C LYS A 211 2.09 14.32 -8.98
N THR A 212 2.95 13.94 -9.93
CA THR A 212 2.92 14.46 -11.30
C THR A 212 2.06 13.61 -12.22
N LEU A 213 2.11 12.28 -12.09
CA LEU A 213 1.39 11.37 -13.00
C LEU A 213 0.00 11.03 -12.48
N MET A 214 -0.13 10.73 -11.19
CA MET A 214 -1.42 10.32 -10.60
C MET A 214 -2.22 11.48 -10.00
N GLY A 215 -1.57 12.57 -9.62
CA GLY A 215 -2.21 13.61 -8.79
C GLY A 215 -2.60 13.11 -7.39
N ASP A 216 -1.99 12.02 -6.90
CA ASP A 216 -2.20 11.47 -5.58
C ASP A 216 -1.47 12.31 -4.51
N ILE A 217 -2.11 13.40 -4.11
CA ILE A 217 -1.60 14.32 -3.08
C ILE A 217 -1.45 13.62 -1.72
N PHE A 218 -2.27 12.60 -1.41
CA PHE A 218 -2.19 11.88 -0.13
C PHE A 218 -1.02 10.89 -0.10
N GLY A 219 -0.82 10.14 -1.18
CA GLY A 219 0.38 9.32 -1.39
C GLY A 219 1.64 10.17 -1.34
N TYR A 220 1.66 11.27 -2.09
CA TYR A 220 2.80 12.18 -2.12
C TYR A 220 3.11 12.77 -0.73
N GLN A 221 2.09 13.22 0.02
CA GLN A 221 2.29 13.70 1.40
C GLN A 221 2.97 12.65 2.28
N ARG A 222 2.48 11.40 2.23
CA ARG A 222 3.06 10.29 3.01
C ARG A 222 4.52 10.05 2.61
N THR A 223 4.82 10.10 1.33
CA THR A 223 6.19 9.99 0.81
C THR A 223 7.09 11.12 1.33
N CYS A 224 6.62 12.38 1.32
CA CYS A 224 7.36 13.50 1.92
C CYS A 224 7.63 13.26 3.42
N MET A 225 6.63 12.76 4.16
CA MET A 225 6.82 12.44 5.58
C MET A 225 7.82 11.29 5.81
N SER A 226 7.85 10.28 4.93
CA SER A 226 8.87 9.23 4.98
C SER A 226 10.28 9.75 4.63
N LYS A 227 10.41 10.72 3.73
CA LYS A 227 11.72 11.32 3.36
C LYS A 227 12.40 12.04 4.52
N PHE A 228 11.70 12.41 5.60
CA PHE A 228 12.35 12.93 6.81
C PHE A 228 13.37 11.96 7.40
N LEU A 229 13.17 10.66 7.22
CA LEU A 229 14.12 9.63 7.65
C LEU A 229 15.45 9.67 6.86
N LEU A 230 15.45 10.34 5.70
CA LEU A 230 16.61 10.52 4.82
C LEU A 230 17.25 11.90 4.97
N ALA A 231 16.58 12.85 5.64
CA ALA A 231 17.03 14.23 5.72
C ALA A 231 18.12 14.39 6.79
N GLU A 232 19.38 14.46 6.34
CA GLU A 232 20.54 14.60 7.24
C GLU A 232 20.79 16.06 7.64
N THR A 233 20.43 17.02 6.78
CA THR A 233 20.66 18.46 6.99
C THR A 233 19.38 19.21 7.38
N ASP A 234 19.53 20.33 8.10
CA ASP A 234 18.41 21.21 8.43
C ASP A 234 17.79 21.85 7.18
N GLN A 235 18.60 22.10 6.15
CA GLN A 235 18.11 22.57 4.86
C GLN A 235 17.15 21.55 4.23
N ALA A 236 17.54 20.27 4.14
CA ALA A 236 16.69 19.23 3.56
C ALA A 236 15.39 19.03 4.36
N ARG A 237 15.45 19.20 5.69
CA ARG A 237 14.25 19.19 6.54
C ARG A 237 13.35 20.38 6.26
N GLY A 238 13.93 21.58 6.10
CA GLY A 238 13.20 22.80 5.75
C GLY A 238 12.46 22.66 4.41
N GLU A 239 13.15 22.16 3.38
CA GLU A 239 12.54 21.92 2.06
C GLU A 239 11.36 20.93 2.14
N LEU A 240 11.46 19.86 2.95
CA LEU A 240 10.35 18.92 3.17
C LEU A 240 9.18 19.54 3.96
N LEU A 241 9.46 20.44 4.90
CA LEU A 241 8.41 21.17 5.63
C LEU A 241 7.67 22.11 4.67
N ASP A 242 8.37 22.86 3.83
CA ASP A 242 7.79 23.76 2.84
C ASP A 242 6.90 23.00 1.84
N GLU A 243 7.33 21.80 1.41
CA GLU A 243 6.50 20.92 0.59
C GLU A 243 5.20 20.50 1.30
N LEU A 244 5.28 20.11 2.57
CA LEU A 244 4.09 19.72 3.37
C LEU A 244 3.14 20.90 3.61
N GLU A 245 3.67 22.10 3.82
CA GLU A 245 2.86 23.32 3.94
C GLU A 245 2.14 23.65 2.63
N THR A 246 2.83 23.51 1.49
CA THR A 246 2.24 23.69 0.17
C THR A 246 1.08 22.72 -0.07
N ILE A 247 1.28 21.43 0.26
CA ILE A 247 0.23 20.40 0.18
C ILE A 247 -0.97 20.78 1.06
N ARG A 248 -0.72 21.25 2.28
CA ARG A 248 -1.77 21.67 3.21
C ARG A 248 -2.56 22.87 2.68
N ALA A 249 -1.88 23.83 2.08
CA ALA A 249 -2.51 25.00 1.47
C ALA A 249 -3.41 24.60 0.28
N GLN A 250 -2.91 23.75 -0.62
CA GLN A 250 -3.68 23.23 -1.76
C GLN A 250 -4.97 22.52 -1.32
N ARG A 251 -4.93 21.76 -0.22
CA ARG A 251 -6.13 21.12 0.32
C ARG A 251 -7.17 22.13 0.78
N ARG A 252 -6.76 23.17 1.53
CA ARG A 252 -7.68 24.20 2.03
C ARG A 252 -8.39 24.93 0.89
N THR A 253 -7.70 25.18 -0.21
CA THR A 253 -8.30 25.81 -1.39
C THR A 253 -9.25 24.88 -2.14
N SER A 254 -8.98 23.56 -2.20
CA SER A 254 -9.90 22.62 -2.87
C SER A 254 -11.22 22.43 -2.12
N PHE A 255 -11.22 22.53 -0.78
CA PHE A 255 -12.44 22.44 0.02
C PHE A 255 -13.28 23.74 0.02
N SER A 256 -12.72 24.89 -0.34
CA SER A 256 -13.49 26.14 -0.43
C SER A 256 -14.33 26.26 -1.70
N TYR A 257 -14.09 25.42 -2.72
CA TYR A 257 -14.86 25.43 -3.98
C TYR A 257 -16.06 24.47 -4.00
N SER A 258 -16.38 23.77 -2.90
CA SER A 258 -17.48 22.79 -2.84
C SER A 258 -18.67 23.18 -1.95
N LEU A 259 -18.85 24.46 -1.64
CA LEU A 259 -20.00 24.98 -0.86
C LEU A 259 -20.65 26.19 -1.52
N SER A 260 -20.68 26.22 -2.84
CA SER A 260 -21.45 27.19 -3.62
C SER A 260 -21.99 26.48 -4.86
N ASP A 261 -23.10 25.77 -4.66
CA ASP A 261 -24.29 25.74 -5.53
C ASP A 261 -25.36 24.82 -4.91
#